data_AF-A0A9D3LNW1-F1
#
_entry.id   AF-A0A9D3LNW1-F1
#
_cell.length_a   1.000
_cell.length_b   1.000
_cell.length_c   1.000
_cell.angle_alpha   90.00
_cell.angle_beta   90.00
_cell.angle_gamma   90.00
#
_symmetry.space_group_name_H-M   'P 1'
#
loop_
_entity.id
_entity.type
_entity.pdbx_description
1 polymer ?
#
loop_
_entity_poly.entity_id
_entity_poly.type
_entity_poly.pdbx_seq_one_letter_code
_entity_poly.pdbx_strand_id
1 'polypeptide(L)'
;MVKPCAICHSLAFQSQTCENCGVRIHLPCAAKFFKNNTDPRCPSCKDYWPHEIPVFQSQTLSQSASSRASTAPASTASRTRRK
;
A
#
# COMPACT_ATOMS: atom_id res chain seq x y z
N MET A 1 14.19 -12.84 17.35
CA MET A 1 12.74 -13.15 17.50
C MET A 1 11.95 -12.07 16.77
N VAL A 2 11.09 -12.43 15.82
CA VAL A 2 10.28 -11.44 15.09
C VAL A 2 9.06 -11.10 15.93
N LYS A 3 8.91 -9.83 16.35
CA LYS A 3 7.72 -9.39 17.07
C LYS A 3 6.56 -9.16 16.08
N PRO A 4 5.36 -9.73 16.35
CA PRO A 4 4.18 -9.51 15.52
C PRO A 4 3.61 -8.10 15.70
N CYS A 5 2.72 -7.70 14.79
CA CYS A 5 1.98 -6.45 14.90
C CYS A 5 1.05 -6.46 16.12
N ALA A 6 1.06 -5.41 16.95
CA ALA A 6 0.19 -5.36 18.13
C ALA A 6 -1.31 -5.15 17.85
N ILE A 7 -1.68 -4.87 16.61
CA ILE A 7 -3.08 -4.63 16.23
C ILE A 7 -3.72 -5.87 15.60
N CYS A 8 -3.01 -6.53 14.68
CA CYS A 8 -3.53 -7.68 13.94
C CYS A 8 -2.80 -9.00 14.24
N HIS A 9 -1.75 -8.97 15.07
CA HIS A 9 -0.92 -10.12 15.46
C HIS A 9 -0.24 -10.87 14.31
N SER A 10 -0.25 -10.32 13.10
CA SER A 10 0.48 -10.85 11.96
C SER A 10 1.92 -10.33 11.91
N LEU A 11 2.79 -11.11 11.25
CA LEU A 11 4.17 -10.71 10.98
C LEU A 11 4.21 -9.39 10.19
N ALA A 12 5.04 -8.44 10.62
CA ALA A 12 5.17 -7.15 9.96
C ALA A 12 6.57 -6.97 9.37
N PHE A 13 6.64 -6.78 8.05
CA PHE A 13 7.87 -6.43 7.35
C PHE A 13 8.07 -4.91 7.37
N GLN A 14 7.15 -4.14 6.79
CA GLN A 14 7.07 -2.69 6.95
C GLN A 14 6.20 -2.32 8.16
N SER A 15 6.85 -1.90 9.24
CA SER A 15 6.20 -1.53 10.50
C SER A 15 6.87 -0.32 11.12
N GLN A 16 6.07 0.51 11.79
CA GLN A 16 6.58 1.44 12.78
C GLN A 16 6.82 0.69 14.09
N THR A 17 7.85 1.09 14.83
CA THR A 17 8.25 0.45 16.09
C THR A 17 8.27 1.49 17.19
N CYS A 18 7.61 1.23 18.32
CA CYS A 18 7.69 2.13 19.46
C CYS A 18 9.12 2.13 20.04
N GLU A 19 9.72 3.30 20.24
CA GLU A 19 11.04 3.43 20.87
C GLU A 19 11.06 2.99 22.34
N ASN A 20 9.96 3.17 23.08
CA ASN A 20 9.94 2.89 24.52
C ASN A 20 9.81 1.38 24.84
N CYS A 21 8.92 0.66 24.13
CA CYS A 21 8.64 -0.76 24.41
C CYS A 21 9.03 -1.72 23.28
N GLY A 22 9.41 -1.20 22.11
CA GLY A 22 9.80 -2.01 20.96
C GLY A 22 8.64 -2.77 20.29
N VAL A 23 7.39 -2.36 20.53
CA VAL A 23 6.21 -2.95 19.86
C VAL A 23 6.16 -2.52 18.40
N ARG A 24 5.77 -3.43 17.51
CA ARG A 24 5.69 -3.18 16.06
C ARG A 24 4.24 -3.05 15.62
N ILE A 25 3.95 -2.13 14.71
CA ILE A 25 2.62 -1.94 14.13
C ILE A 25 2.78 -1.73 12.62
N HIS A 26 2.01 -2.45 11.80
CA HIS A 26 2.00 -2.21 10.35
C HIS A 26 1.61 -0.76 10.07
N LEU A 27 2.20 -0.16 9.04
CA LEU A 27 1.79 1.17 8.57
C LEU A 27 0.26 1.32 8.35
N PRO A 28 -0.46 0.39 7.68
CA PRO A 28 -1.92 0.46 7.56
C PRO A 28 -2.65 0.27 8.89
N CYS A 29 -2.11 -0.53 9.81
CA CYS A 29 -2.68 -0.69 11.15
C CYS A 29 -2.53 0.61 11.96
N ALA A 30 -1.36 1.26 11.89
CA ALA A 30 -1.12 2.55 12.51
C ALA A 30 -2.08 3.61 11.95
N ALA A 31 -2.18 3.71 10.62
CA ALA A 31 -3.11 4.60 9.95
C ALA A 31 -4.56 4.44 10.46
N LYS A 32 -5.06 3.20 10.55
CA LYS A 32 -6.43 2.91 11.00
C LYS A 32 -6.62 3.18 12.50
N PHE A 33 -5.64 2.81 13.32
CA PHE A 33 -5.72 2.95 14.77
C PHE A 33 -5.64 4.42 15.22
N PHE A 34 -4.79 5.21 14.56
CA PHE A 34 -4.55 6.60 14.91
C PHE A 34 -5.41 7.60 14.12
N LYS A 35 -6.22 7.15 13.14
CA LYS A 35 -7.04 8.03 12.26
C LYS A 35 -7.88 9.09 13.00
N ASN A 36 -8.43 8.73 14.17
CA ASN A 36 -9.31 9.59 14.97
C ASN A 36 -8.68 10.04 16.29
N ASN A 37 -7.39 9.77 16.51
CA ASN A 37 -6.68 10.17 17.72
C ASN A 37 -5.83 11.40 17.41
N THR A 38 -6.15 12.52 18.05
CA THR A 38 -5.33 13.75 17.99
C THR A 38 -4.03 13.63 18.80
N ASP A 39 -3.98 12.69 19.74
CA ASP A 39 -2.80 12.39 20.57
C ASP A 39 -2.44 10.90 20.42
N PRO A 40 -1.61 10.54 19.41
CA PRO A 40 -1.31 9.15 19.13
C PRO A 40 -0.42 8.55 20.24
N ARG A 41 -0.91 7.48 20.88
CA ARG A 41 -0.20 6.76 21.95
C ARG A 41 0.03 5.31 21.62
N CYS A 42 1.15 4.78 22.09
CA CYS A 42 1.48 3.38 21.94
C CYS A 42 0.42 2.48 22.59
N PRO A 43 -0.14 1.46 21.90
CA PRO A 43 -1.14 0.57 22.49
C PRO A 43 -0.59 -0.32 23.61
N SER A 44 0.74 -0.53 23.66
CA SER A 44 1.39 -1.36 24.68
C SER A 44 1.79 -0.57 25.94
N CYS A 45 2.63 0.46 25.82
CA CYS A 45 3.09 1.26 26.97
C CYS A 45 2.33 2.57 27.21
N LYS A 46 1.40 2.97 26.33
CA LYS A 46 0.62 4.22 26.40
C LYS A 46 1.44 5.52 26.33
N ASP A 47 2.74 5.42 26.07
CA ASP A 47 3.61 6.57 25.77
C ASP A 47 3.26 7.23 24.43
N TYR A 48 3.79 8.45 24.25
CA TYR A 48 3.69 9.19 23.01
C TYR A 48 4.23 8.37 21.82
N TRP A 49 3.50 8.38 20.70
CA TRP A 49 3.92 7.71 19.48
C TRP A 49 4.80 8.67 18.65
N PRO A 50 6.13 8.43 18.56
CA PRO A 50 7.06 9.40 17.97
C PRO A 50 7.00 9.45 16.43
N HIS A 51 6.32 8.50 15.80
CA HIS A 51 6.21 8.43 14.35
C HIS A 51 4.99 9.16 13.83
N GLU A 52 5.12 9.84 12.68
CA GLU A 52 3.96 10.39 11.97
C GLU A 52 2.97 9.28 11.59
N ILE A 53 1.68 9.59 11.72
CA ILE A 53 0.58 8.70 11.35
C ILE A 53 0.51 8.61 9.82
N PRO A 54 0.76 7.45 9.20
CA PRO A 54 0.69 7.32 7.76
C PRO A 54 -0.76 7.55 7.29
N VAL A 55 -0.99 8.51 6.41
CA VAL A 55 -2.28 8.65 5.72
C VAL A 55 -2.25 7.75 4.48
N PHE A 56 -2.80 6.53 4.60
CA PHE A 56 -3.11 5.74 3.41
C PHE A 56 -4.31 6.39 2.72
N GLN A 57 -4.02 7.24 1.73
CA GLN A 57 -4.99 7.49 0.67
C GLN A 57 -5.18 6.15 -0.02
N SER A 58 -6.32 5.51 0.21
CA SER A 58 -6.78 4.41 -0.61
C SER A 58 -6.78 4.92 -2.04
N GLN A 59 -5.73 4.61 -2.80
CA GLN A 59 -5.78 4.73 -4.24
C GLN A 59 -6.83 3.72 -4.67
N THR A 60 -8.08 4.17 -4.71
CA THR A 60 -9.13 3.58 -5.53
C THR A 60 -8.67 3.81 -6.96
N LEU A 61 -7.66 3.06 -7.39
CA LEU A 61 -7.40 2.91 -8.81
C LEU A 61 -8.57 2.07 -9.30
N SER A 62 -9.65 2.76 -9.68
CA SER A 62 -10.57 2.27 -10.69
C SER A 62 -9.70 1.71 -11.80
N GLN A 63 -9.56 0.38 -11.82
CA GLN A 63 -8.95 -0.33 -12.91
C GLN A 63 -9.92 -0.18 -14.07
N SER A 64 -9.83 0.97 -14.75
CA SER A 64 -10.44 1.18 -16.04
C SER A 64 -9.91 0.08 -16.94
N ALA A 65 -10.79 -0.86 -17.28
CA ALA A 65 -10.55 -1.87 -18.28
C ALA A 65 -10.06 -1.18 -19.56
N SER A 66 -8.80 -1.38 -19.91
CA SER A 66 -8.24 -0.92 -21.19
C SER A 66 -7.15 -1.88 -21.65
N SER A 67 -7.57 -3.14 -21.83
CA SER A 67 -6.86 -4.11 -22.65
C SER A 67 -7.36 -4.00 -24.10
N ARG A 68 -6.95 -2.91 -24.76
CA ARG A 68 -6.49 -2.86 -26.16
C ARG A 68 -7.28 -3.70 -27.19
N ALA A 69 -8.33 -3.11 -27.76
CA ALA A 69 -8.73 -3.44 -29.13
C ALA A 69 -7.98 -2.49 -30.08
N SER A 70 -6.88 -2.98 -30.67
CA SER A 70 -6.17 -2.26 -31.74
C SER A 70 -6.42 -2.99 -33.05
N THR A 71 -7.42 -2.47 -33.76
CA THR A 71 -7.61 -2.44 -35.20
C THR A 71 -6.36 -2.72 -36.04
N ALA A 72 -6.43 -3.72 -36.93
CA ALA A 72 -5.62 -3.77 -38.13
C ALA A 72 -6.38 -3.08 -39.28
N PRO A 73 -5.89 -1.96 -39.84
CA PRO A 73 -6.45 -1.42 -41.07
C PRO A 73 -5.86 -2.17 -42.28
N ALA A 74 -6.75 -2.65 -43.14
CA ALA A 74 -6.43 -3.09 -44.49
C ALA A 74 -6.11 -1.87 -45.37
N SER A 75 -5.05 -1.92 -46.16
CA SER A 75 -4.90 -1.17 -47.43
C SER A 75 -3.73 -1.69 -48.27
N THR A 76 -4.09 -2.48 -49.30
CA THR A 76 -3.62 -2.44 -50.70
C THR A 76 -2.25 -1.84 -51.06
N ALA A 77 -1.43 -2.60 -51.81
CA ALA A 77 -1.04 -2.27 -53.21
C ALA A 77 -0.07 -3.28 -53.86
N SER A 78 -0.41 -3.64 -55.10
CA SER A 78 0.31 -4.42 -56.11
C SER A 78 1.78 -4.08 -56.34
N ARG A 79 2.66 -5.09 -56.48
CA ARG A 79 3.92 -5.04 -57.27
C ARG A 79 4.30 -6.39 -57.89
N THR A 80 3.82 -6.61 -59.13
CA THR A 80 4.51 -7.14 -60.32
C THR A 80 5.75 -8.10 -60.24
N ARG A 81 5.59 -9.26 -60.92
CA ARG A 81 6.45 -9.90 -61.96
C ARG A 81 7.68 -10.79 -61.63
N ARG A 82 7.72 -11.92 -62.39
CA ARG A 82 8.84 -12.78 -62.87
C ARG A 82 9.49 -13.70 -61.82
N LYS A 83 9.72 -14.99 -62.07
CA LYS A 83 10.34 -15.65 -63.23
C LYS A 83 9.96 -17.12 -63.30
#